data_AF-A0A1X6N8Q5-F1
#
_entry.id   AF-A0A1X6N8Q5-F1
#
_cell.length_a   1.000
_cell.length_b   1.000
_cell.length_c   1.000
_cell.angle_alpha   90.00
_cell.angle_beta   90.00
_cell.angle_gamma   90.00
#
_symmetry.space_group_name_H-M   'P 1'
#
loop_
_entity.id
_entity.type
_entity.pdbx_description
1 polymer ?
#
loop_
_entity_poly.entity_id
_entity_poly.type
_entity_poly.pdbx_seq_one_letter_code
_entity_poly.pdbx_strand_id
1 'polypeptide(L)'
;MSPPTDLKEVVESEIKEWHFHIYFHQRNADEHHAALELRDAVLRLRRDGAFVAVPLFRVNTDPIGPHPVGSYEIWCPSESFASVFSYLCMNRGDLSILVHPLTREERTDHEIRNAWIGPAFPLDLSTLPVKADEVPLQYPSLKLGYSSVAPTLSLEDRRKIGTSIERILKGEKEAAKAPSD
;
A
#
# COMPACT_ATOMS: atom_id res chain seq x y z
N MET A 1 -7.02 -23.30 -0.60
CA MET A 1 -7.97 -22.82 -1.63
C MET A 1 -7.17 -22.42 -2.85
N SER A 2 -7.69 -22.65 -4.05
CA SER A 2 -7.08 -22.14 -5.28
C SER A 2 -7.25 -20.62 -5.36
N PRO A 3 -6.32 -19.88 -5.98
CA PRO A 3 -6.49 -18.45 -6.22
C PRO A 3 -7.76 -18.17 -7.05
N PRO A 4 -8.52 -17.10 -6.75
CA PRO A 4 -9.65 -16.70 -7.57
C PRO A 4 -9.16 -16.26 -8.95
N THR A 5 -9.88 -16.67 -9.99
CA THR A 5 -9.60 -16.33 -11.40
C THR A 5 -10.78 -15.69 -12.10
N ASP A 6 -11.93 -15.55 -11.42
CA ASP A 6 -13.05 -14.79 -11.97
C ASP A 6 -12.69 -13.30 -12.06
N LEU A 7 -12.77 -12.75 -13.28
CA LEU A 7 -12.37 -11.37 -13.56
C LEU A 7 -13.16 -10.36 -12.72
N LYS A 8 -14.46 -10.60 -12.51
CA LYS A 8 -15.31 -9.67 -11.78
C LYS A 8 -14.92 -9.68 -10.30
N GLU A 9 -14.82 -10.85 -9.71
CA GLU A 9 -14.40 -11.03 -8.31
C GLU A 9 -13.06 -10.34 -8.03
N VAL A 10 -12.05 -10.55 -8.88
CA VAL A 10 -10.70 -9.98 -8.69
C VAL A 10 -10.72 -8.46 -8.84
N VAL A 11 -11.48 -7.92 -9.79
CA VAL A 11 -11.57 -6.46 -10.00
C VAL A 11 -12.33 -5.77 -8.86
N GLU A 12 -13.40 -6.39 -8.37
CA GLU A 12 -14.22 -5.83 -7.28
C GLU A 12 -13.52 -5.91 -5.92
N SER A 13 -12.63 -6.88 -5.71
CA SER A 13 -11.86 -7.06 -4.48
C SER A 13 -10.52 -6.32 -4.45
N GLU A 14 -10.20 -5.54 -5.49
CA GLU A 14 -8.94 -4.78 -5.56
C GLU A 14 -8.78 -3.79 -4.39
N ILE A 15 -7.61 -3.79 -3.77
CA ILE A 15 -7.27 -2.87 -2.67
C ILE A 15 -7.24 -1.43 -3.18
N LYS A 16 -7.90 -0.53 -2.44
CA LYS A 16 -8.01 0.89 -2.84
C LYS A 16 -7.16 1.84 -2.01
N GLU A 17 -6.75 1.44 -0.81
CA GLU A 17 -5.96 2.27 0.09
C GLU A 17 -4.91 1.43 0.82
N TRP A 18 -3.80 2.08 1.16
CA TRP A 18 -2.60 1.45 1.73
C TRP A 18 -2.00 2.34 2.81
N HIS A 19 -1.34 1.70 3.77
CA HIS A 19 -0.49 2.37 4.75
C HIS A 19 0.97 2.01 4.52
N PHE A 20 1.82 3.01 4.75
CA PHE A 20 3.26 2.87 4.91
C PHE A 20 3.63 3.34 6.31
N HIS A 21 4.19 2.47 7.14
CA HIS A 21 4.73 2.87 8.44
C HIS A 21 6.24 2.90 8.39
N ILE A 22 6.81 4.10 8.54
CA ILE A 22 8.26 4.32 8.52
C ILE A 22 8.76 4.12 9.95
N TYR A 23 9.69 3.18 10.13
CA TYR A 23 10.18 2.78 11.45
C TYR A 23 11.58 3.33 11.74
N PHE A 24 11.79 3.70 12.99
CA PHE A 24 13.07 4.11 13.54
C PHE A 24 13.19 3.62 14.99
N HIS A 25 14.39 3.25 15.41
CA HIS A 25 14.66 2.87 16.79
C HIS A 25 14.61 4.09 17.72
N GLN A 26 13.92 3.95 18.85
CA GLN A 26 13.59 5.05 19.78
C GLN A 26 14.83 5.75 20.34
N ARG A 27 15.97 5.05 20.42
CA ARG A 27 17.24 5.56 20.94
C ARG A 27 18.29 5.79 19.84
N ASN A 28 17.88 5.80 18.58
CA ASN A 28 18.73 6.12 17.45
C ASN A 28 18.36 7.50 16.90
N ALA A 29 19.14 8.52 17.27
CA ALA A 29 18.89 9.90 16.85
C ALA A 29 19.02 10.07 15.32
N ASP A 30 19.93 9.32 14.68
CA ASP A 30 20.18 9.40 13.24
C ASP A 30 19.01 8.83 12.45
N GLU A 31 18.48 7.67 12.86
CA GLU A 31 17.27 7.09 12.24
C GLU A 31 16.06 7.98 12.44
N HIS A 32 15.86 8.53 13.65
CA HIS A 32 14.77 9.46 13.90
C HIS A 32 14.87 10.70 13.01
N HIS A 33 16.07 11.29 12.88
CA HIS A 33 16.28 12.43 12.00
C HIS A 33 16.02 12.07 10.53
N ALA A 34 16.54 10.94 10.05
CA ALA A 34 16.30 10.45 8.69
C ALA A 34 14.80 10.21 8.41
N ALA A 35 14.07 9.69 9.39
CA ALA A 35 12.63 9.46 9.28
C ALA A 35 11.86 10.79 9.12
N LEU A 36 12.24 11.82 9.87
CA LEU A 36 11.63 13.15 9.74
C LEU A 36 11.99 13.83 8.40
N GLU A 37 13.24 13.73 7.95
CA GLU A 37 13.66 14.23 6.64
C GLU A 37 12.89 13.56 5.50
N LEU A 38 12.71 12.24 5.57
CA LEU A 38 11.91 11.49 4.59
C LEU A 38 10.44 11.94 4.60
N ARG A 39 9.87 12.13 5.79
CA ARG A 39 8.50 12.66 5.96
C ARG A 39 8.34 14.03 5.32
N ASP A 40 9.28 14.93 5.56
CA ASP A 40 9.26 16.28 5.00
C ASP A 40 9.44 16.26 3.48
N ALA A 41 10.26 15.37 2.95
CA ALA A 41 10.40 15.17 1.52
C ALA A 41 9.09 14.70 0.87
N VAL A 42 8.40 13.72 1.48
CA VAL A 42 7.06 13.27 1.04
C VAL A 42 6.07 14.43 1.05
N LEU A 43 6.06 15.27 2.09
CA LEU A 43 5.16 16.42 2.19
C LEU A 43 5.44 17.47 1.10
N ARG A 44 6.71 17.76 0.81
CA ARG A 44 7.13 18.65 -0.28
C ARG A 44 6.70 18.09 -1.65
N LEU A 45 6.94 16.81 -1.89
CA LEU A 45 6.57 16.14 -3.14
C LEU A 45 5.06 16.05 -3.35
N ARG A 46 4.28 15.81 -2.29
CA ARG A 46 2.82 15.91 -2.32
C ARG A 46 2.37 17.32 -2.69
N ARG A 47 2.93 18.35 -2.05
CA ARG A 47 2.62 19.76 -2.35
C ARG A 47 2.91 20.09 -3.81
N ASP A 48 4.00 19.56 -4.34
CA ASP A 48 4.47 19.84 -5.70
C ASP A 48 3.85 18.93 -6.77
N GLY A 49 2.94 18.02 -6.37
CA GLY A 49 2.13 17.22 -7.29
C GLY A 49 2.78 15.93 -7.80
N ALA A 50 3.85 15.43 -7.15
CA ALA A 50 4.51 14.19 -7.56
C ALA A 50 3.63 12.95 -7.34
N PHE A 51 2.85 12.93 -6.26
CA PHE A 51 1.91 11.86 -5.89
C PHE A 51 0.99 12.32 -4.76
N VAL A 52 -0.04 11.54 -4.47
CA VAL A 52 -0.87 11.70 -3.26
C VAL A 52 -0.37 10.74 -2.19
N ALA A 53 0.15 11.30 -1.10
CA ALA A 53 0.55 10.57 0.10
C ALA A 53 0.29 11.47 1.31
N VAL A 54 -0.33 10.96 2.36
CA VAL A 54 -0.71 11.76 3.53
C VAL A 54 -0.06 11.20 4.79
N PRO A 55 1.12 11.73 5.17
CA PRO A 55 1.71 11.43 6.47
C PRO A 55 0.78 11.87 7.59
N LEU A 56 0.53 10.99 8.55
CA LEU A 56 -0.21 11.34 9.77
C LEU A 56 0.53 12.45 10.51
N PHE A 57 -0.21 13.38 11.13
CA PHE A 57 0.40 14.50 11.85
C PHE A 57 1.32 14.03 13.00
N ARG A 58 0.89 12.98 13.71
CA ARG A 58 1.62 12.40 14.84
C ARG A 58 2.81 11.56 14.36
N VAL A 59 3.95 11.76 15.00
CA VAL A 59 5.09 10.85 14.98
C VAL A 59 5.12 10.16 16.35
N ASN A 60 5.04 8.83 16.37
CA ASN A 60 5.13 8.05 17.60
C ASN A 60 6.62 7.81 17.91
N THR A 61 7.12 8.35 19.02
CA THR A 61 8.51 8.16 19.45
C THR A 61 8.73 6.86 20.24
N ASP A 62 7.65 6.16 20.54
CA ASP A 62 7.59 4.93 21.34
C ASP A 62 6.69 3.90 20.63
N PRO A 63 6.73 2.62 21.03
CA PRO A 63 5.84 1.59 20.48
C PRO A 63 4.37 1.94 20.74
N ILE A 64 3.53 1.87 19.70
CA ILE A 64 2.10 2.18 19.77
C ILE A 64 1.33 1.18 18.90
N GLY A 65 0.29 0.58 19.48
CA GLY A 65 -0.52 -0.44 18.80
C GLY A 65 0.35 -1.62 18.35
N PRO A 66 0.28 -2.07 17.09
CA PRO A 66 1.05 -3.21 16.63
C PRO A 66 2.51 -2.88 16.31
N HIS A 67 2.91 -1.61 16.38
CA HIS A 67 4.22 -1.14 15.95
C HIS A 67 5.23 -1.21 17.11
N PRO A 68 6.31 -2.02 16.99
CA PRO A 68 7.22 -2.32 18.10
C PRO A 68 8.30 -1.25 18.33
N VAL A 69 8.38 -0.25 17.47
CA VAL A 69 9.37 0.85 17.51
C VAL A 69 8.73 2.19 17.20
N GLY A 70 9.52 3.26 17.27
CA GLY A 70 9.08 4.59 16.84
C GLY A 70 8.65 4.55 15.37
N SER A 71 7.54 5.23 15.06
CA SER A 71 6.98 5.20 13.71
C SER A 71 6.10 6.38 13.37
N TYR A 72 5.88 6.61 12.08
CA TYR A 72 4.74 7.38 11.60
C TYR A 72 4.11 6.71 10.39
N GLU A 73 2.81 6.91 10.23
CA GLU A 73 2.00 6.39 9.13
C GLU A 73 1.99 7.37 7.94
N ILE A 74 1.94 6.84 6.73
CA ILE A 74 1.55 7.53 5.51
C ILE A 74 0.39 6.77 4.88
N TRP A 75 -0.76 7.43 4.76
CA TRP A 75 -1.87 6.93 3.95
C TRP A 75 -1.61 7.21 2.47
N CYS A 76 -1.94 6.23 1.61
CA CYS A 76 -1.80 6.34 0.18
C CYS A 76 -2.98 5.68 -0.54
N PRO A 77 -3.65 6.37 -1.49
CA PRO A 77 -4.65 5.74 -2.33
C PRO A 77 -3.97 4.90 -3.43
N SER A 78 -4.68 3.90 -3.96
CA SER A 78 -4.13 3.00 -4.98
C SER A 78 -3.70 3.73 -6.25
N GLU A 79 -4.35 4.85 -6.58
CA GLU A 79 -3.99 5.73 -7.69
C GLU A 79 -2.57 6.31 -7.59
N SER A 80 -1.99 6.39 -6.38
CA SER A 80 -0.63 6.88 -6.15
C SER A 80 0.35 5.83 -5.62
N PHE A 81 -0.10 4.59 -5.40
CA PHE A 81 0.68 3.56 -4.73
C PHE A 81 2.02 3.30 -5.40
N ALA A 82 2.05 3.08 -6.72
CA ALA A 82 3.28 2.77 -7.45
C ALA A 82 4.32 3.90 -7.34
N SER A 83 3.88 5.16 -7.43
CA SER A 83 4.76 6.33 -7.32
C SER A 83 5.33 6.49 -5.90
N VAL A 84 4.49 6.33 -4.88
CA VAL A 84 4.91 6.41 -3.47
C VAL A 84 5.85 5.25 -3.12
N PHE A 85 5.47 4.03 -3.47
CA PHE A 85 6.28 2.83 -3.26
C PHE A 85 7.64 2.95 -3.95
N SER A 86 7.67 3.38 -5.22
CA SER A 86 8.92 3.60 -5.96
C SER A 86 9.82 4.64 -5.27
N TYR A 87 9.26 5.78 -4.86
CA TYR A 87 10.01 6.80 -4.16
C TYR A 87 10.61 6.28 -2.84
N LEU A 88 9.81 5.59 -2.02
CA LEU A 88 10.26 5.05 -0.74
C LEU A 88 11.32 3.96 -0.91
N CYS A 89 11.17 3.07 -1.90
CA CYS A 89 12.19 2.07 -2.24
C CYS A 89 13.56 2.69 -2.51
N MET A 90 13.59 3.81 -3.23
CA MET A 90 14.82 4.46 -3.65
C MET A 90 15.41 5.40 -2.60
N ASN A 91 14.60 5.95 -1.70
CA ASN A 91 15.00 7.10 -0.87
C ASN A 91 14.85 6.90 0.64
N ARG A 92 14.43 5.71 1.12
CA ARG A 92 14.29 5.46 2.58
C ARG A 92 15.61 5.41 3.36
N GLY A 93 16.75 5.38 2.68
CA GLY A 93 18.04 5.08 3.31
C GLY A 93 18.00 3.71 3.99
N ASP A 94 18.33 3.67 5.28
CA ASP A 94 18.36 2.44 6.08
C ASP A 94 17.05 2.15 6.84
N LEU A 95 16.06 3.04 6.80
CA LEU A 95 14.80 2.90 7.54
C LEU A 95 13.94 1.75 7.04
N SER A 96 13.38 0.93 7.92
CA SER A 96 12.39 -0.08 7.54
C SER A 96 11.01 0.52 7.33
N ILE A 97 10.26 0.01 6.35
CA ILE A 97 8.90 0.45 6.06
C ILE A 97 7.96 -0.75 5.98
N LEU A 98 6.99 -0.81 6.90
CA LEU A 98 5.85 -1.73 6.80
C LEU A 98 4.88 -1.16 5.76
N VAL A 99 4.45 -1.99 4.81
CA VAL A 99 3.43 -1.65 3.82
C VAL A 99 2.27 -2.62 3.98
N HIS A 100 1.05 -2.15 4.13
CA HIS A 100 -0.11 -3.05 4.19
C HIS A 100 -1.36 -2.43 3.56
N PRO A 101 -2.28 -3.27 3.05
CA PRO A 101 -3.56 -2.80 2.53
C PRO A 101 -4.45 -2.28 3.67
N LEU A 102 -5.46 -1.49 3.31
CA LEU A 102 -6.42 -0.95 4.26
C LEU A 102 -7.80 -1.55 4.05
N THR A 103 -8.02 -2.77 4.56
CA THR A 103 -9.31 -3.46 4.45
C THR A 103 -10.03 -3.51 5.80
N ARG A 104 -11.15 -4.22 5.84
CA ARG A 104 -11.85 -4.51 7.10
C ARG A 104 -11.13 -5.55 7.95
N GLU A 105 -10.17 -6.29 7.40
CA GLU A 105 -9.46 -7.36 8.12
C GLU A 105 -8.10 -6.85 8.60
N GLU A 106 -8.09 -5.82 9.45
CA GLU A 106 -6.87 -5.11 9.86
C GLU A 106 -5.77 -6.05 10.36
N ARG A 107 -6.10 -7.04 11.20
CA ARG A 107 -5.12 -8.03 11.65
C ARG A 107 -4.52 -8.81 10.47
N THR A 108 -5.34 -9.33 9.56
CA THR A 108 -4.89 -10.07 8.38
C THR A 108 -4.02 -9.17 7.48
N ASP A 109 -4.38 -7.89 7.36
CA ASP A 109 -3.65 -6.90 6.58
C ASP A 109 -2.23 -6.69 7.13
N HIS A 110 -2.10 -6.59 8.46
CA HIS A 110 -0.83 -6.46 9.15
C HIS A 110 -0.04 -7.77 9.24
N GLU A 111 -0.71 -8.93 9.29
CA GLU A 111 -0.07 -10.22 9.57
C GLU A 111 0.46 -10.90 8.30
N ILE A 112 -0.38 -11.01 7.26
CA ILE A 112 -0.08 -11.85 6.09
C ILE A 112 -0.21 -11.15 4.74
N ARG A 113 -0.93 -10.02 4.65
CA ARG A 113 -1.02 -9.23 3.40
C ARG A 113 -0.03 -8.07 3.37
N ASN A 114 0.81 -7.94 4.40
CA ASN A 114 1.84 -6.91 4.45
C ASN A 114 2.99 -7.22 3.49
N ALA A 115 3.78 -6.18 3.24
CA ALA A 115 5.11 -6.25 2.66
C ALA A 115 6.05 -5.35 3.47
N TRP A 116 7.35 -5.52 3.25
CA TRP A 116 8.38 -4.69 3.87
C TRP A 116 9.33 -4.13 2.83
N ILE A 117 9.63 -2.83 2.97
CA ILE A 117 10.78 -2.22 2.30
C ILE A 117 11.91 -2.16 3.33
N GLY A 118 12.92 -3.01 3.15
CA GLY A 118 13.98 -3.21 4.15
C GLY A 118 13.66 -4.34 5.15
N PRO A 119 14.44 -4.45 6.24
CA PRO A 119 14.24 -5.49 7.25
C PRO A 119 12.86 -5.42 7.93
N ALA A 120 12.22 -6.58 8.11
CA ALA A 120 10.94 -6.65 8.80
C ALA A 120 11.10 -6.54 10.33
N PHE A 121 10.07 -5.99 10.99
CA PHE A 121 9.96 -5.97 12.45
C PHE A 121 8.87 -6.94 12.94
N PRO A 122 9.04 -7.56 14.12
CA PRO A 122 8.02 -8.41 14.71
C PRO A 122 6.88 -7.56 15.29
N LEU A 123 5.74 -7.50 14.60
CA LEU A 123 4.57 -6.74 15.05
C LEU A 123 3.86 -7.41 16.24
N ASP A 124 3.30 -6.61 17.15
CA ASP A 124 2.40 -7.09 18.19
C ASP A 124 0.94 -7.03 17.72
N LEU A 125 0.44 -8.14 17.19
CA LEU A 125 -0.90 -8.20 16.60
C LEU A 125 -2.03 -8.32 17.65
N SER A 126 -1.70 -8.39 18.94
CA SER A 126 -2.67 -8.70 20.00
C SER A 126 -3.78 -7.67 20.15
N THR A 127 -3.52 -6.41 19.75
CA THR A 127 -4.47 -5.31 19.87
C THR A 127 -5.29 -5.06 18.61
N LEU A 128 -5.00 -5.73 17.50
CA LEU A 128 -5.68 -5.50 16.22
C LEU A 128 -7.02 -6.24 16.15
N PRO A 129 -8.11 -5.59 15.70
CA PRO A 129 -9.35 -6.27 15.46
C PRO A 129 -9.20 -7.28 14.30
N VAL A 130 -9.84 -8.44 14.45
CA VAL A 130 -9.83 -9.45 13.38
C VAL A 130 -10.63 -8.96 12.17
N LYS A 131 -11.75 -8.26 12.43
CA LYS A 131 -12.60 -7.69 11.40
C LYS A 131 -13.33 -6.46 11.93
N ALA A 132 -13.21 -5.34 11.23
CA ALA A 132 -13.95 -4.12 11.48
C ALA A 132 -15.33 -4.15 10.79
N ASP A 133 -16.28 -3.40 11.34
CA ASP A 133 -17.63 -3.24 10.76
C ASP A 133 -17.58 -2.48 9.43
N GLU A 134 -16.73 -1.46 9.36
CA GLU A 134 -16.53 -0.60 8.20
C GLU A 134 -15.07 -0.62 7.76
N VAL A 135 -14.81 -0.23 6.51
CA VAL A 135 -13.45 0.05 6.05
C VAL A 135 -12.98 1.32 6.78
N PRO A 136 -11.74 1.37 7.31
CA PRO A 136 -11.24 2.54 8.05
C PRO A 136 -10.95 3.70 7.09
N LEU A 137 -12.00 4.36 6.63
CA LEU A 137 -11.94 5.39 5.60
C LEU A 137 -11.15 6.61 6.08
N GLN A 138 -10.11 6.99 5.34
CA GLN A 138 -9.31 8.18 5.61
C GLN A 138 -9.35 9.15 4.43
N TYR A 139 -9.41 10.45 4.74
CA TYR A 139 -9.36 11.55 3.77
C TYR A 139 -10.38 11.50 2.61
N PRO A 140 -11.68 11.26 2.87
CA PRO A 140 -12.71 11.18 1.80
C PRO A 140 -12.84 12.44 0.95
N SER A 141 -12.42 13.60 1.47
CA SER A 141 -12.41 14.87 0.74
C SER A 141 -11.50 14.85 -0.50
N LEU A 142 -10.52 13.94 -0.56
CA LEU A 142 -9.64 13.79 -1.71
C LEU A 142 -10.31 13.04 -2.88
N LYS A 143 -11.40 12.32 -2.65
CA LYS A 143 -12.11 11.51 -3.66
C LYS A 143 -11.20 10.54 -4.42
N LEU A 144 -10.33 9.85 -3.68
CA LEU A 144 -9.43 8.81 -4.16
C LEU A 144 -9.63 7.53 -3.34
N GLY A 145 -9.03 6.42 -3.75
CA GLY A 145 -9.14 5.15 -3.03
C GLY A 145 -10.60 4.70 -2.91
N TYR A 146 -11.06 4.38 -1.69
CA TYR A 146 -12.45 3.95 -1.48
C TYR A 146 -13.48 5.07 -1.72
N SER A 147 -13.04 6.33 -1.76
CA SER A 147 -13.89 7.49 -2.08
C SER A 147 -13.83 7.92 -3.55
N SER A 148 -13.15 7.14 -4.41
CA SER A 148 -12.99 7.48 -5.82
C SER A 148 -14.33 7.47 -6.57
N VAL A 149 -14.57 8.53 -7.36
CA VAL A 149 -15.72 8.64 -8.27
C VAL A 149 -15.29 8.58 -9.73
N ALA A 150 -14.02 8.30 -9.98
CA ALA A 150 -13.49 8.16 -11.32
C ALA A 150 -14.14 6.96 -12.02
N PRO A 151 -14.47 7.07 -13.32
CA PRO A 151 -15.00 5.94 -14.07
C PRO A 151 -13.96 4.81 -14.13
N THR A 152 -14.41 3.59 -13.87
CA THR A 152 -13.59 2.38 -13.98
C THR A 152 -13.82 1.69 -15.32
N LEU A 153 -12.83 0.93 -15.80
CA LEU A 153 -12.99 0.12 -17.00
C LEU A 153 -14.08 -0.93 -16.81
N SER A 154 -14.98 -1.05 -17.79
CA SER A 154 -16.00 -2.08 -17.82
C SER A 154 -15.38 -3.47 -17.91
N LEU A 155 -16.11 -4.51 -17.48
CA LEU A 155 -15.65 -5.90 -17.62
C LEU A 155 -15.44 -6.27 -19.10
N GLU A 156 -16.25 -5.72 -20.00
CA GLU A 156 -16.10 -5.94 -21.45
C GLU A 156 -14.78 -5.34 -21.96
N ASP A 157 -14.46 -4.10 -21.58
CA ASP A 157 -13.21 -3.45 -22.00
C ASP A 157 -11.99 -4.17 -21.42
N ARG A 158 -12.06 -4.61 -20.16
CA ARG A 158 -11.01 -5.43 -19.53
C ARG A 158 -10.78 -6.73 -20.29
N ARG A 159 -11.86 -7.42 -20.71
CA ARG A 159 -11.75 -8.63 -21.54
C ARG A 159 -11.13 -8.35 -22.90
N LYS A 160 -11.51 -7.26 -23.56
CA LYS A 160 -10.89 -6.84 -24.83
C LYS A 160 -9.40 -6.58 -24.68
N ILE A 161 -8.98 -5.89 -23.61
CA ILE A 161 -7.58 -5.67 -23.27
C ILE A 161 -6.86 -7.00 -23.07
N GLY A 162 -7.42 -7.90 -22.25
CA GLY A 162 -6.87 -9.23 -22.00
C GLY A 162 -6.66 -10.03 -23.29
N THR A 163 -7.68 -10.11 -24.16
CA THR A 163 -7.57 -10.78 -25.47
C THR A 163 -6.48 -10.15 -26.35
N SER A 164 -6.32 -8.83 -26.32
CA SER A 164 -5.25 -8.17 -27.08
C SER A 164 -3.87 -8.47 -26.51
N ILE A 165 -3.72 -8.54 -25.18
CA ILE A 165 -2.47 -8.94 -24.52
C ILE A 165 -2.09 -10.36 -24.93
N GLU A 166 -3.00 -11.33 -24.81
CA GLU A 166 -2.72 -12.72 -25.18
C GLU A 166 -2.35 -12.90 -26.66
N ARG A 167 -2.97 -12.11 -27.55
CA ARG A 167 -2.62 -12.09 -28.97
C ARG A 167 -1.17 -11.64 -29.21
N ILE A 168 -0.69 -10.66 -28.44
CA ILE A 168 0.69 -10.18 -28.51
C ILE A 168 1.63 -11.22 -27.90
N LEU A 169 1.33 -11.69 -26.68
CA LEU A 169 2.17 -12.64 -25.93
C LEU A 169 2.32 -13.99 -26.64
N LYS A 170 1.40 -14.37 -27.53
CA LYS A 170 1.55 -15.56 -28.40
C LYS A 170 2.85 -15.56 -29.21
N GLY A 171 3.39 -14.38 -29.56
CA GLY A 171 4.66 -14.22 -30.26
C GLY A 171 5.90 -14.16 -29.35
N GLU A 172 5.71 -13.94 -28.06
CA GLU A 172 6.79 -13.72 -27.10
C GLU A 172 7.27 -15.05 -26.52
N LYS A 173 8.50 -15.46 -26.86
CA LYS A 173 9.04 -16.79 -26.51
C LYS A 173 9.21 -17.01 -25.01
N GLU A 174 9.47 -15.94 -24.26
CA GLU A 174 9.67 -16.01 -22.81
C GLU A 174 8.37 -15.80 -22.02
N ALA A 175 7.27 -15.45 -22.68
CA ALA A 175 5.98 -15.32 -22.03
C ALA A 175 5.33 -16.70 -21.83
N ALA A 176 4.96 -17.00 -20.59
CA ALA A 176 4.11 -18.16 -20.32
C ALA A 176 2.77 -17.99 -21.02
N LYS A 177 2.28 -19.06 -21.65
CA LYS A 177 0.97 -19.05 -22.32
C LYS A 177 -0.12 -19.16 -21.26
N ALA A 178 -1.20 -18.38 -21.42
CA ALA A 178 -2.40 -18.59 -20.62
C ALA A 178 -2.92 -20.03 -20.80
N PRO A 179 -3.41 -20.68 -19.74
CA PRO A 179 -4.08 -21.97 -19.84
C PRO A 179 -5.27 -21.91 -20.82
N SER A 180 -5.47 -22.97 -21.60
CA SER A 180 -6.75 -23.20 -22.26
C SER A 180 -7.76 -23.69 -21.24
N ASP A 181 -8.96 -23.12 -21.24
CA ASP A 181 -10.11 -23.62 -20.48
C ASP A 181 -10.44 -25.09 -20.82
#